data_AF-A0A9Q9C2Y4-F1
#
_entry.id   AF-A0A9Q9C2Y4-F1
#
_cell.length_a   1.000
_cell.length_b   1.000
_cell.length_c   1.000
_cell.angle_alpha   90.00
_cell.angle_beta   90.00
_cell.angle_gamma   90.00
#
_symmetry.space_group_name_H-M   'P 1'
#
loop_
_entity.id
_entity.type
_entity.pdbx_description
1 polymer ?
#
loop_
_entity_poly.entity_id
_entity_poly.type
_entity_poly.pdbx_seq_one_letter_code
_entity_poly.pdbx_strand_id
1 'polypeptide(L)'
;MKFSWANKLNERIQRLYDTMLVLMPLERVGDNPFDYFEDEVGCIIESVDGVLKSIMDRKAEMQNEIDGVVESMGRDCLSIGVEAPRIPKLLNMCVLREYVKNEARRIALMKRAVAGRMAAIREEIEKIKEDIFDVEMRGIDCVGLKAVNGEDDVSLTSLKELETHRDFLRSEQERMEGNRDGLYGELCVFLSQLSRSDPDVEIGQKIFILEKLHKKYKEEIEKRDSEFRRLEIEIRRREGYLGMPCREIEMDLSDGNLEMMRSYESYLRGEQERLLDEIYEKKRSLLKGLVDVFGEDMKDFTKTEEGIQEMAEMISKLESKKDLFLSIRSLAEKREELISKMNEFEKIASDPKRLFRSSLQLLSEEKFRNSAYPNLIRIEEAIFKLLDEYEDRFGKLIKNGMDFRRSLREEIESRVVNKTVFIGRFDSPSRKRR
;
A
#
# COMPACT_ATOMS: atom_id res chain seq x y z
N MET A 1 -10.13 -63.86 -75.04
CA MET A 1 -9.72 -64.34 -76.38
C MET A 1 -8.24 -64.03 -76.60
N LYS A 2 -7.34 -65.02 -76.44
CA LYS A 2 -5.95 -65.04 -76.93
C LYS A 2 -5.26 -66.41 -76.73
N PHE A 3 -6.01 -67.52 -76.76
CA PHE A 3 -5.45 -68.90 -76.74
C PHE A 3 -4.73 -69.31 -78.04
N SER A 4 -4.49 -68.35 -78.96
CA SER A 4 -3.97 -68.63 -80.29
C SER A 4 -2.50 -69.03 -80.33
N TRP A 5 -1.66 -68.58 -79.39
CA TRP A 5 -0.21 -68.75 -79.52
C TRP A 5 0.30 -70.07 -78.94
N ALA A 6 -0.22 -70.50 -77.79
CA ALA A 6 0.10 -71.80 -77.21
C ALA A 6 -0.33 -72.94 -78.15
N ASN A 7 -1.55 -72.85 -78.70
CA ASN A 7 -2.04 -73.83 -79.66
C ASN A 7 -1.22 -73.83 -80.95
N LYS A 8 -0.85 -72.64 -81.48
CA LYS A 8 0.03 -72.54 -82.65
C LYS A 8 1.44 -73.08 -82.40
N LEU A 9 1.98 -72.90 -81.19
CA LEU A 9 3.28 -73.43 -80.81
C LEU A 9 3.24 -74.96 -80.74
N ASN A 10 2.23 -75.52 -80.05
CA ASN A 10 2.03 -76.97 -79.99
C ASN A 10 1.82 -77.58 -81.38
N GLU A 11 1.03 -76.94 -82.23
CA GLU A 11 0.83 -77.39 -83.62
C GLU A 11 2.14 -77.39 -84.43
N ARG A 12 2.98 -76.36 -84.25
CA ARG A 12 4.29 -76.27 -84.91
C ARG A 12 5.27 -77.34 -84.39
N ILE A 13 5.27 -77.61 -83.08
CA ILE A 13 6.10 -78.67 -82.47
C ILE A 13 5.66 -80.04 -83.00
N GLN A 14 4.35 -80.29 -83.09
CA GLN A 14 3.82 -81.56 -83.62
C GLN A 14 4.21 -81.75 -85.09
N ARG A 15 4.04 -80.72 -85.93
CA ARG A 15 4.46 -80.79 -87.33
C ARG A 15 5.96 -81.02 -87.49
N LEU A 16 6.78 -80.41 -86.64
CA LEU A 16 8.22 -80.66 -86.61
C LEU A 16 8.52 -82.13 -86.28
N TYR A 17 7.88 -82.68 -85.24
CA TYR A 17 8.02 -84.08 -84.85
C TYR A 17 7.62 -85.05 -85.96
N ASP A 18 6.46 -84.84 -86.59
CA ASP A 18 5.97 -85.68 -87.70
C ASP A 18 6.94 -85.62 -88.89
N THR A 19 7.52 -84.44 -89.16
CA THR A 19 8.51 -84.26 -90.25
C THR A 19 9.83 -84.98 -89.92
N MET A 20 10.29 -84.93 -88.67
CA MET A 20 11.48 -85.64 -88.21
C MET A 20 11.29 -87.15 -88.35
N LEU A 21 10.14 -87.70 -87.96
CA LEU A 21 9.81 -89.13 -88.14
C LEU A 21 9.91 -89.58 -89.61
N VAL A 22 9.48 -88.75 -90.55
CA VAL A 22 9.54 -89.05 -91.99
C VAL A 22 10.98 -89.07 -92.50
N LEU A 23 11.87 -88.27 -91.92
CA LEU A 23 13.27 -88.12 -92.36
C LEU A 23 14.24 -89.05 -91.62
N MET A 24 13.77 -89.83 -90.63
CA MET A 24 14.61 -90.75 -89.89
C MET A 24 15.05 -91.97 -90.72
N PRO A 25 16.34 -92.38 -90.65
CA PRO A 25 16.81 -93.61 -91.27
C PRO A 25 16.15 -94.85 -90.66
N LEU A 26 15.86 -95.86 -91.49
CA LEU A 26 15.18 -97.10 -91.08
C LEU A 26 15.93 -97.86 -89.97
N GLU A 27 17.26 -97.72 -89.94
CA GLU A 27 18.14 -98.35 -88.95
C GLU A 27 17.99 -97.78 -87.54
N ARG A 28 17.32 -96.62 -87.39
CA ARG A 28 17.13 -95.90 -86.12
C ARG A 28 15.66 -95.67 -85.75
N VAL A 29 14.72 -96.33 -86.40
CA VAL A 29 13.26 -96.15 -86.19
C VAL A 29 12.80 -96.48 -84.75
N GLY A 30 13.64 -97.13 -83.93
CA GLY A 30 13.40 -97.36 -82.51
C GLY A 30 13.87 -96.23 -81.57
N ASP A 31 14.67 -95.28 -82.06
CA ASP A 31 15.20 -94.17 -81.27
C ASP A 31 14.20 -92.99 -81.26
N ASN A 32 14.35 -92.08 -80.29
CA ASN A 32 13.52 -90.87 -80.26
C ASN A 32 13.98 -89.90 -81.38
N PRO A 33 13.08 -89.37 -82.22
CA PRO A 33 13.46 -88.43 -83.30
C PRO A 33 14.26 -87.23 -82.82
N PHE A 34 14.01 -86.74 -81.60
CA PHE A 34 14.76 -85.63 -81.02
C PHE A 34 16.24 -85.94 -80.77
N ASP A 35 16.58 -87.22 -80.55
CA ASP A 35 17.96 -87.66 -80.32
C ASP A 35 18.75 -87.78 -81.63
N TYR A 36 18.06 -87.97 -82.77
CA TYR A 36 18.71 -88.03 -84.09
C TYR A 36 18.96 -86.65 -84.70
N PHE A 37 18.04 -85.70 -84.51
CA PHE A 37 18.16 -84.30 -84.95
C PHE A 37 18.62 -83.39 -83.80
N GLU A 38 19.60 -83.85 -83.04
CA GLU A 38 20.06 -83.17 -81.82
C GLU A 38 20.53 -81.73 -82.12
N ASP A 39 21.20 -81.50 -83.25
CA ASP A 39 21.71 -80.18 -83.65
C ASP A 39 20.57 -79.17 -83.90
N GLU A 40 19.55 -79.54 -84.69
CA GLU A 40 18.42 -78.64 -84.99
C GLU A 40 17.51 -78.40 -83.78
N VAL A 41 17.29 -79.45 -82.97
CA VAL A 41 16.54 -79.36 -81.72
C VAL A 41 17.30 -78.50 -80.71
N GLY A 42 18.63 -78.61 -80.69
CA GLY A 42 19.54 -77.75 -79.94
C GLY A 42 19.31 -76.28 -80.26
N CYS A 43 19.25 -75.89 -81.53
CA CYS A 43 18.95 -74.49 -81.93
C CYS A 43 17.58 -73.99 -81.44
N ILE A 44 16.55 -74.86 -81.41
CA ILE A 44 15.22 -74.51 -80.90
C ILE A 44 15.26 -74.31 -79.38
N ILE A 45 15.94 -75.21 -78.66
CA ILE A 45 16.14 -75.11 -77.21
C ILE A 45 16.88 -73.81 -76.89
N GLU A 46 17.99 -73.52 -77.56
CA GLU A 46 18.76 -72.27 -77.39
C GLU A 46 17.90 -71.02 -77.63
N SER A 47 17.03 -71.06 -78.65
CA SER A 47 16.11 -69.95 -78.94
C SER A 47 15.05 -69.76 -77.85
N VAL A 48 14.48 -70.86 -77.35
CA VAL A 48 13.51 -70.84 -76.24
C VAL A 48 14.18 -70.37 -74.95
N ASP A 49 15.38 -70.85 -74.66
CA ASP A 49 16.19 -70.44 -73.51
C ASP A 49 16.59 -68.96 -73.61
N GLY A 50 16.90 -68.47 -74.80
CA GLY A 50 17.15 -67.05 -75.05
C GLY A 50 15.93 -66.17 -74.73
N VAL A 51 14.74 -66.59 -75.15
CA VAL A 51 13.48 -65.89 -74.82
C VAL A 51 13.16 -66.01 -73.32
N LEU A 52 13.33 -67.19 -72.73
CA LEU A 52 13.11 -67.42 -71.31
C LEU A 52 14.04 -66.55 -70.47
N LYS A 53 15.33 -66.51 -70.81
CA LYS A 53 16.33 -65.63 -70.18
C LYS A 53 15.92 -64.17 -70.29
N SER A 54 15.52 -63.70 -71.48
CA SER A 54 15.04 -62.31 -71.65
C SER A 54 13.82 -61.98 -70.77
N ILE A 55 12.88 -62.91 -70.63
CA ILE A 55 11.71 -62.74 -69.74
C ILE A 55 12.13 -62.76 -68.27
N MET A 56 13.07 -63.64 -67.88
CA MET A 56 13.62 -63.72 -66.53
C MET A 56 14.39 -62.45 -66.16
N ASP A 57 15.21 -61.92 -67.05
CA ASP A 57 15.95 -60.68 -66.87
C ASP A 57 14.99 -59.50 -66.65
N ARG A 58 13.94 -59.37 -67.48
CA ARG A 58 12.88 -58.36 -67.29
C ARG A 58 12.14 -58.51 -65.97
N LYS A 59 11.89 -59.75 -65.52
CA LYS A 59 11.28 -60.02 -64.22
C LYS A 59 12.20 -59.56 -63.09
N ALA A 60 13.50 -59.85 -63.18
CA ALA A 60 14.50 -59.45 -62.20
C ALA A 60 14.66 -57.92 -62.13
N GLU A 61 14.70 -57.23 -63.27
CA GLU A 61 14.70 -55.76 -63.33
C GLU A 61 13.47 -55.16 -62.64
N MET A 62 12.28 -55.71 -62.92
CA MET A 62 11.04 -55.23 -62.29
C MET A 62 11.01 -55.50 -60.78
N GLN A 63 11.56 -56.63 -60.35
CA GLN A 63 11.71 -56.97 -58.93
C GLN A 63 12.64 -55.96 -58.24
N ASN A 64 13.80 -55.66 -58.82
CA ASN A 64 14.74 -54.68 -58.28
C ASN A 64 14.12 -53.28 -58.20
N GLU A 65 13.32 -52.87 -59.20
CA GLU A 65 12.59 -51.60 -59.13
C GLU A 65 11.57 -51.58 -57.99
N ILE A 66 10.79 -52.66 -57.83
CA ILE A 66 9.83 -52.79 -56.73
C ILE A 66 10.55 -52.69 -55.39
N ASP A 67 11.61 -53.47 -55.20
CA ASP A 67 12.38 -53.51 -53.95
C ASP A 67 13.00 -52.15 -53.65
N GLY A 68 13.57 -51.46 -54.65
CA GLY A 68 14.10 -50.11 -54.48
C GLY A 68 13.03 -49.09 -54.05
N VAL A 69 11.81 -49.16 -54.62
CA VAL A 69 10.70 -48.30 -54.18
C VAL A 69 10.23 -48.66 -52.77
N VAL A 70 10.14 -49.95 -52.44
CA VAL A 70 9.77 -50.44 -51.10
C VAL A 70 10.76 -49.96 -50.05
N GLU A 71 12.06 -50.06 -50.32
CA GLU A 71 13.10 -49.57 -49.42
C GLU A 71 13.00 -48.06 -49.21
N SER A 72 12.79 -47.28 -50.28
CA SER A 72 12.63 -45.83 -50.20
C SER A 72 11.38 -45.45 -49.38
N MET A 73 10.27 -46.14 -49.63
CA MET A 73 9.01 -45.96 -48.89
C MET A 73 9.19 -46.36 -47.42
N GLY A 74 9.97 -47.41 -47.12
CA GLY A 74 10.30 -47.83 -45.77
C GLY A 74 11.10 -46.76 -45.01
N ARG A 75 12.11 -46.16 -45.66
CA ARG A 75 12.85 -45.02 -45.09
C ARG A 75 11.94 -43.82 -44.82
N ASP A 76 11.04 -43.50 -45.76
CA ASP A 76 10.09 -42.41 -45.56
C ASP A 76 9.13 -42.69 -44.40
N CYS A 77 8.58 -43.91 -44.30
CA CYS A 77 7.71 -44.35 -43.20
C CYS A 77 8.43 -44.24 -41.85
N LEU A 78 9.69 -44.68 -41.77
CA LEU A 78 10.52 -44.55 -40.57
C LEU A 78 10.74 -43.08 -40.20
N SER A 79 11.06 -42.22 -41.18
CA SER A 79 11.30 -40.79 -40.93
C SER A 79 10.06 -40.09 -40.36
N ILE A 80 8.87 -40.44 -40.84
CA ILE A 80 7.61 -39.85 -40.36
C ILE A 80 7.04 -40.54 -39.12
N GLY A 81 7.57 -41.70 -38.74
CA GLY A 81 7.08 -42.52 -37.63
C GLY A 81 5.75 -43.24 -37.91
N VAL A 82 5.50 -43.65 -39.17
CA VAL A 82 4.28 -44.38 -39.57
C VAL A 82 4.64 -45.83 -39.90
N GLU A 83 3.73 -46.78 -39.58
CA GLU A 83 3.90 -48.19 -39.94
C GLU A 83 3.98 -48.36 -41.46
N ALA A 84 4.98 -49.12 -41.93
CA ALA A 84 5.13 -49.40 -43.34
C ALA A 84 3.92 -50.18 -43.88
N PRO A 85 3.40 -49.84 -45.08
CA PRO A 85 2.23 -50.50 -45.63
C PRO A 85 2.54 -51.97 -45.92
N ARG A 86 1.58 -52.86 -45.61
CA ARG A 86 1.70 -54.28 -45.91
C ARG A 86 1.61 -54.51 -47.41
N ILE A 87 2.65 -55.10 -47.98
CA ILE A 87 2.72 -55.38 -49.41
C ILE A 87 2.00 -56.71 -49.69
N PRO A 88 0.95 -56.73 -50.52
CA PRO A 88 0.25 -57.95 -50.85
C PRO A 88 1.12 -58.87 -51.72
N LYS A 89 1.00 -60.19 -51.50
CA LYS A 89 1.66 -61.19 -52.34
C LYS A 89 0.90 -61.35 -53.67
N LEU A 90 1.24 -60.53 -54.66
CA LEU A 90 0.62 -60.56 -55.98
C LEU A 90 1.50 -61.35 -56.97
N LEU A 91 0.88 -62.26 -57.73
CA LEU A 91 1.58 -63.03 -58.77
C LEU A 91 1.93 -62.19 -60.01
N ASN A 92 1.17 -61.11 -60.25
CA ASN A 92 1.39 -60.21 -61.37
C ASN A 92 2.30 -59.05 -60.94
N MET A 93 3.55 -59.09 -61.40
CA MET A 93 4.57 -58.09 -61.07
C MET A 93 4.21 -56.67 -61.52
N CYS A 94 3.49 -56.50 -62.64
CA CYS A 94 3.05 -55.18 -63.10
C CYS A 94 2.03 -54.56 -62.13
N VAL A 95 1.10 -55.38 -61.63
CA VAL A 95 0.10 -54.92 -60.65
C VAL A 95 0.78 -54.60 -59.31
N LEU A 96 1.74 -55.43 -58.89
CA LEU A 96 2.53 -55.18 -57.69
C LEU A 96 3.32 -53.87 -57.78
N ARG A 97 3.97 -53.62 -58.91
CA ARG A 97 4.72 -52.38 -59.19
C ARG A 97 3.83 -51.14 -59.06
N GLU A 98 2.65 -51.14 -59.67
CA GLU A 98 1.73 -50.01 -59.59
C GLU A 98 1.17 -49.82 -58.17
N TYR A 99 0.88 -50.90 -57.45
CA TYR A 99 0.48 -50.84 -56.05
C TYR A 99 1.57 -50.16 -55.19
N VAL A 100 2.81 -50.64 -55.29
CA VAL A 100 3.96 -50.09 -54.54
C VAL A 100 4.19 -48.61 -54.88
N LYS A 101 4.09 -48.23 -56.17
CA LYS A 101 4.20 -46.82 -56.59
C LYS A 101 3.10 -45.94 -56.00
N ASN A 102 1.87 -46.43 -55.96
CA ASN A 102 0.75 -45.68 -55.39
C ASN A 102 0.90 -45.49 -53.87
N GLU A 103 1.31 -46.54 -53.15
CA GLU A 103 1.59 -46.43 -51.71
C GLU A 103 2.78 -45.49 -51.45
N ALA A 104 3.87 -45.58 -52.21
CA ALA A 104 5.00 -44.66 -52.08
C ALA A 104 4.58 -43.20 -52.30
N ARG A 105 3.71 -42.92 -53.30
CA ARG A 105 3.13 -41.58 -53.49
C ARG A 105 2.28 -41.14 -52.30
N ARG A 106 1.46 -42.02 -51.74
CA ARG A 106 0.64 -41.72 -50.55
C ARG A 106 1.52 -41.35 -49.35
N ILE A 107 2.59 -42.11 -49.10
CA ILE A 107 3.55 -41.83 -48.03
C ILE A 107 4.28 -40.50 -48.28
N ALA A 108 4.73 -40.23 -49.50
CA ALA A 108 5.38 -38.97 -49.85
C ALA A 108 4.46 -37.75 -49.66
N LEU A 109 3.17 -37.87 -50.00
CA LEU A 109 2.17 -36.83 -49.76
C LEU A 109 1.97 -36.58 -48.26
N MET A 110 1.89 -37.64 -47.46
CA MET A 110 1.77 -37.53 -46.01
C MET A 110 3.01 -36.86 -45.38
N LYS A 111 4.23 -37.26 -45.80
CA LYS A 111 5.48 -36.61 -45.36
C LYS A 111 5.50 -35.12 -45.68
N ARG A 112 5.08 -34.73 -46.89
CA ARG A 112 4.96 -33.31 -47.28
C ARG A 112 3.93 -32.56 -46.44
N ALA A 113 2.78 -33.17 -46.15
CA ALA A 113 1.75 -32.57 -45.31
C ALA A 113 2.23 -32.34 -43.87
N VAL A 114 2.92 -33.32 -43.28
CA VAL A 114 3.53 -33.19 -41.94
C VAL A 114 4.57 -32.07 -41.93
N ALA A 115 5.49 -32.05 -42.90
CA ALA A 115 6.50 -30.99 -43.02
C ALA A 115 5.87 -29.59 -43.15
N GLY A 116 4.85 -29.44 -44.00
CA GLY A 116 4.13 -28.18 -44.18
C GLY A 116 3.42 -27.72 -42.91
N ARG A 117 2.82 -28.64 -42.16
CA ARG A 117 2.17 -28.32 -40.88
C ARG A 117 3.19 -27.92 -39.81
N MET A 118 4.33 -28.61 -39.73
CA MET A 118 5.42 -28.25 -38.81
C MET A 118 5.97 -26.85 -39.11
N ALA A 119 6.15 -26.51 -40.40
CA ALA A 119 6.61 -25.18 -40.80
C ALA A 119 5.63 -24.08 -40.38
N ALA A 120 4.33 -24.27 -40.61
CA ALA A 120 3.30 -23.32 -40.20
C ALA A 120 3.26 -23.14 -38.67
N ILE A 121 3.41 -24.22 -37.89
CA ILE A 121 3.43 -24.13 -36.42
C ILE A 121 4.70 -23.41 -35.93
N ARG A 122 5.85 -23.62 -36.57
CA ARG A 122 7.07 -22.87 -36.24
C ARG A 122 6.90 -21.37 -36.47
N GLU A 123 6.28 -20.98 -37.58
CA GLU A 123 5.94 -19.57 -37.85
C GLU A 123 4.97 -19.00 -36.81
N GLU A 124 3.92 -19.75 -36.44
CA GLU A 124 3.01 -19.37 -35.35
C GLU A 124 3.76 -19.18 -34.02
N ILE A 125 4.68 -20.08 -33.68
CA ILE A 125 5.50 -20.00 -32.46
C ILE A 125 6.38 -18.76 -32.47
N GLU A 126 7.08 -18.47 -33.57
CA GLU A 126 7.93 -17.27 -33.65
C GLU A 126 7.12 -15.99 -33.53
N LYS A 127 5.92 -15.93 -34.13
CA LYS A 127 5.02 -14.79 -33.96
C LYS A 127 4.57 -14.61 -32.49
N ILE A 128 4.19 -15.71 -31.83
CA ILE A 128 3.81 -15.66 -30.40
C ILE A 128 5.00 -15.21 -29.55
N LYS A 129 6.23 -15.65 -29.88
CA LYS A 129 7.44 -15.19 -29.19
C LYS A 129 7.63 -13.68 -29.38
N GLU A 130 7.51 -13.14 -30.59
CA GLU A 130 7.62 -11.70 -30.81
C GLU A 130 6.62 -10.91 -29.94
N ASP A 131 5.38 -11.38 -29.83
CA ASP A 131 4.33 -10.75 -29.00
C ASP A 131 4.61 -10.88 -27.49
N ILE A 132 5.14 -12.02 -27.02
CA ILE A 132 5.47 -12.30 -25.62
C ILE A 132 6.74 -11.56 -25.17
N PHE A 133 7.77 -11.49 -26.02
CA PHE A 133 9.12 -11.04 -25.67
C PHE A 133 9.37 -9.54 -25.83
N ASP A 134 8.32 -8.74 -26.07
CA ASP A 134 8.39 -7.30 -25.87
C ASP A 134 8.62 -6.90 -24.39
N VAL A 135 8.68 -7.89 -23.49
CA VAL A 135 9.12 -7.80 -22.09
C VAL A 135 10.63 -8.05 -22.01
N GLU A 136 11.42 -6.98 -21.80
CA GLU A 136 12.85 -7.10 -21.52
C GLU A 136 13.10 -8.00 -20.28
N MET A 137 13.92 -9.05 -20.49
CA MET A 137 14.76 -9.67 -19.47
C MET A 137 14.11 -10.01 -18.11
N ARG A 138 13.29 -11.06 -18.10
CA ARG A 138 13.51 -12.12 -17.09
C ARG A 138 13.54 -13.43 -17.83
N GLY A 139 14.61 -14.19 -17.62
CA GLY A 139 14.73 -15.55 -18.09
C GLY A 139 13.54 -16.34 -17.57
N ILE A 140 12.47 -16.40 -18.36
CA ILE A 140 11.65 -17.58 -18.40
C ILE A 140 12.61 -18.60 -18.96
N ASP A 141 13.30 -19.24 -18.03
CA ASP A 141 13.92 -20.52 -18.19
C ASP A 141 12.81 -21.41 -18.77
N CYS A 142 12.71 -21.43 -20.10
CA CYS A 142 12.00 -22.45 -20.85
C CYS A 142 12.79 -23.77 -20.70
N VAL A 143 13.26 -24.07 -19.48
CA VAL A 143 14.12 -25.18 -19.07
C VAL A 143 13.39 -26.52 -19.19
N GLY A 144 12.09 -26.51 -19.47
CA GLY A 144 11.33 -27.73 -19.75
C GLY A 144 11.41 -28.23 -21.21
N LEU A 145 11.71 -27.35 -22.17
CA LEU A 145 11.66 -27.71 -23.59
C LEU A 145 13.07 -27.60 -24.16
N LYS A 146 13.76 -28.75 -24.20
CA LYS A 146 14.95 -28.90 -25.04
C LYS A 146 14.61 -28.30 -26.39
N ALA A 147 15.34 -27.26 -26.76
CA ALA A 147 15.21 -26.64 -28.06
C ALA A 147 15.20 -27.77 -29.09
N VAL A 148 14.08 -27.91 -29.80
CA VAL A 148 13.93 -28.86 -30.90
C VAL A 148 14.76 -28.30 -32.06
N ASN A 149 16.08 -28.26 -31.84
CA ASN A 149 17.11 -27.78 -32.75
C ASN A 149 17.55 -28.91 -33.69
N GLY A 150 16.82 -30.03 -33.73
CA GLY A 150 16.96 -31.01 -34.80
C GLY A 150 16.25 -30.46 -36.04
N GLU A 151 17.01 -29.86 -36.95
CA GLU A 151 16.47 -29.14 -38.10
C GLU A 151 15.66 -30.02 -39.08
N ASP A 152 15.77 -31.35 -39.08
CA ASP A 152 15.32 -32.12 -40.25
C ASP A 152 14.40 -33.34 -40.01
N ASP A 153 14.07 -33.70 -38.76
CA ASP A 153 13.23 -34.88 -38.51
C ASP A 153 11.73 -34.55 -38.65
N VAL A 154 11.22 -34.70 -39.87
CA VAL A 154 9.78 -34.63 -40.19
C VAL A 154 9.08 -35.86 -39.64
N SER A 155 8.73 -35.85 -38.35
CA SER A 155 8.01 -36.94 -37.69
C SER A 155 6.68 -36.51 -37.09
N LEU A 156 5.72 -37.43 -36.98
CA LEU A 156 4.44 -37.17 -36.30
C LEU A 156 4.64 -36.88 -34.79
N THR A 157 5.68 -37.44 -34.18
CA THR A 157 6.02 -37.18 -32.77
C THR A 157 6.49 -35.73 -32.61
N SER A 158 7.41 -35.29 -33.47
CA SER A 158 7.92 -33.92 -33.47
C SER A 158 6.81 -32.90 -33.77
N LEU A 159 5.87 -33.23 -34.65
CA LEU A 159 4.69 -32.39 -34.89
C LEU A 159 3.84 -32.22 -33.62
N LYS A 160 3.56 -33.30 -32.89
CA LYS A 160 2.80 -33.24 -31.63
C LYS A 160 3.52 -32.42 -30.57
N GLU A 161 4.84 -32.59 -30.44
CA GLU A 161 5.66 -31.80 -29.51
C GLU A 161 5.57 -30.30 -29.84
N LEU A 162 5.67 -29.93 -31.13
CA LEU A 162 5.50 -28.54 -31.57
C LEU A 162 4.09 -28.01 -31.29
N GLU A 163 3.04 -28.81 -31.51
CA GLU A 163 1.66 -28.42 -31.18
C GLU A 163 1.50 -28.16 -29.67
N THR A 164 2.02 -29.06 -28.83
CA THR A 164 2.00 -28.85 -27.37
C THR A 164 2.78 -27.62 -26.94
N HIS A 165 3.90 -27.33 -27.60
CA HIS A 165 4.71 -26.15 -27.30
C HIS A 165 3.99 -24.86 -27.70
N ARG A 166 3.36 -24.83 -28.88
CA ARG A 166 2.54 -23.72 -29.33
C ARG A 166 1.38 -23.46 -28.37
N ASP A 167 0.65 -24.50 -27.97
CA ASP A 167 -0.53 -24.37 -27.10
C ASP A 167 -0.13 -23.89 -25.70
N PHE A 168 1.02 -24.32 -25.19
CA PHE A 168 1.63 -23.78 -23.99
C PHE A 168 1.94 -22.28 -24.13
N LEU A 169 2.63 -21.88 -25.20
CA LEU A 169 2.98 -20.46 -25.42
C LEU A 169 1.74 -19.57 -25.57
N ARG A 170 0.69 -20.04 -26.26
CA ARG A 170 -0.58 -19.33 -26.37
C ARG A 170 -1.24 -19.15 -25.00
N SER A 171 -1.25 -20.20 -24.17
CA SER A 171 -1.81 -20.11 -22.81
C SER A 171 -1.03 -19.13 -21.94
N GLU A 172 0.30 -19.07 -22.09
CA GLU A 172 1.14 -18.10 -21.40
C GLU A 172 0.90 -16.66 -21.90
N GLN A 173 0.74 -16.46 -23.22
CA GLN A 173 0.37 -15.17 -23.80
C GLN A 173 -0.96 -14.67 -23.22
N GLU A 174 -2.01 -15.49 -23.25
CA GLU A 174 -3.33 -15.16 -22.69
C GLU A 174 -3.25 -14.80 -21.20
N ARG A 175 -2.43 -15.54 -20.42
CA ARG A 175 -2.19 -15.23 -19.00
C ARG A 175 -1.53 -13.87 -18.81
N MET A 176 -0.51 -13.55 -19.61
CA MET A 176 0.18 -12.26 -19.52
C MET A 176 -0.71 -11.09 -19.95
N GLU A 177 -1.53 -11.27 -20.98
CA GLU A 177 -2.52 -10.26 -21.40
C GLU A 177 -3.54 -10.03 -20.30
N GLY A 178 -4.06 -11.09 -19.68
CA GLY A 178 -4.96 -10.97 -18.53
C GLY A 178 -4.34 -10.23 -17.35
N ASN A 179 -3.06 -10.50 -17.04
CA ASN A 179 -2.32 -9.77 -16.01
C ASN A 179 -2.11 -8.29 -16.38
N ARG A 180 -1.80 -7.99 -17.65
CA ARG A 180 -1.64 -6.63 -18.16
C ARG A 180 -2.93 -5.84 -18.01
N ASP A 181 -4.06 -6.41 -18.42
CA ASP A 181 -5.37 -5.78 -18.33
C ASP A 181 -5.80 -5.55 -16.87
N GLY A 182 -5.50 -6.51 -15.99
CA GLY A 182 -5.69 -6.36 -14.54
C GLY A 182 -4.89 -5.21 -13.95
N LEU A 183 -3.59 -5.14 -14.23
CA LEU A 183 -2.70 -4.06 -13.77
C LEU A 183 -3.15 -2.70 -14.29
N TYR A 184 -3.52 -2.61 -15.58
CA TYR A 184 -4.04 -1.38 -16.17
C TYR A 184 -5.34 -0.93 -15.48
N GLY A 185 -6.28 -1.86 -15.25
CA GLY A 185 -7.53 -1.56 -14.55
C GLY A 185 -7.29 -1.02 -13.14
N GLU A 186 -6.40 -1.63 -12.37
CA GLU A 186 -6.02 -1.15 -11.03
C GLU A 186 -5.34 0.23 -11.07
N LEU A 187 -4.45 0.46 -12.04
CA LEU A 187 -3.81 1.75 -12.25
C LEU A 187 -4.81 2.86 -12.59
N CYS A 188 -5.82 2.59 -13.41
CA CYS A 188 -6.90 3.54 -13.69
C CYS A 188 -7.66 3.91 -12.42
N VAL A 189 -7.94 2.93 -11.55
CA VAL A 189 -8.58 3.19 -10.24
C VAL A 189 -7.67 4.07 -9.37
N PHE A 190 -6.38 3.76 -9.29
CA PHE A 190 -5.42 4.56 -8.53
C PHE A 190 -5.34 6.00 -9.01
N LEU A 191 -5.20 6.19 -10.32
CA LEU A 191 -5.15 7.52 -10.93
C LEU A 191 -6.46 8.30 -10.72
N SER A 192 -7.61 7.63 -10.79
CA SER A 192 -8.91 8.24 -10.49
C SER A 192 -9.02 8.68 -9.03
N GLN A 193 -8.55 7.86 -8.08
CA GLN A 193 -8.52 8.21 -6.65
C GLN A 193 -7.60 9.40 -6.36
N LEU A 194 -6.50 9.51 -7.11
CA LEU A 194 -5.58 10.65 -7.02
C LEU A 194 -6.06 11.87 -7.80
N SER A 195 -7.14 11.76 -8.59
CA SER A 195 -7.60 12.78 -9.53
C SER A 195 -6.52 13.23 -10.52
N ARG A 196 -5.72 12.28 -11.02
CA ARG A 196 -4.60 12.52 -11.94
C ARG A 196 -4.72 11.68 -13.21
N SER A 197 -4.07 12.15 -14.27
CA SER A 197 -3.82 11.38 -15.48
C SER A 197 -2.32 11.20 -15.66
N ASP A 198 -1.89 9.98 -15.95
CA ASP A 198 -0.50 9.68 -16.30
C ASP A 198 -0.45 9.16 -17.75
N PRO A 199 0.22 9.85 -18.68
CA PRO A 199 0.35 9.38 -20.05
C PRO A 199 1.13 8.07 -20.16
N ASP A 200 1.92 7.69 -19.15
CA ASP A 200 2.67 6.44 -19.18
C ASP A 200 1.78 5.20 -18.90
N VAL A 201 0.52 5.40 -18.51
CA VAL A 201 -0.48 4.34 -18.26
C VAL A 201 -1.35 4.14 -19.49
N GLU A 202 -0.91 3.25 -20.38
CA GLU A 202 -1.65 2.87 -21.59
C GLU A 202 -1.90 1.35 -21.63
N ILE A 203 -2.98 0.94 -22.30
CA ILE A 203 -3.37 -0.49 -22.45
C ILE A 203 -2.28 -1.30 -23.18
N GLY A 204 -1.61 -0.67 -24.14
CA GLY A 204 -0.54 -1.30 -24.93
C GLY A 204 0.82 -1.33 -24.23
N GLN A 205 0.93 -0.81 -23.01
CA GLN A 205 2.22 -0.64 -22.36
C GLN A 205 2.81 -1.97 -21.90
N LYS A 206 4.15 -2.06 -21.90
CA LYS A 206 4.88 -3.25 -21.45
C LYS A 206 4.54 -3.60 -20.01
N ILE A 207 4.31 -4.87 -19.71
CA ILE A 207 3.86 -5.34 -18.38
C ILE A 207 4.77 -4.88 -17.24
N PHE A 208 6.10 -4.91 -17.43
CA PHE A 208 7.06 -4.46 -16.43
C PHE A 208 6.95 -2.95 -16.11
N ILE A 209 6.61 -2.13 -17.11
CA ILE A 209 6.37 -0.70 -16.90
C ILE A 209 5.11 -0.55 -16.06
N LEU A 210 4.04 -1.27 -16.38
CA LEU A 210 2.80 -1.27 -15.60
C LEU A 210 3.02 -1.75 -14.16
N GLU A 211 3.80 -2.82 -13.93
CA GLU A 211 4.15 -3.28 -12.58
C GLU A 211 4.90 -2.21 -11.78
N LYS A 212 5.86 -1.52 -12.41
CA LYS A 212 6.63 -0.45 -11.78
C LYS A 212 5.73 0.74 -11.42
N LEU A 213 4.85 1.14 -12.34
CA LEU A 213 3.87 2.21 -12.11
C LEU A 213 2.86 1.82 -11.04
N HIS A 214 2.40 0.58 -11.05
CA HIS A 214 1.45 0.04 -10.07
C HIS A 214 2.03 0.13 -8.67
N LYS A 215 3.27 -0.34 -8.49
CA LYS A 215 3.98 -0.21 -7.22
C LYS A 215 4.10 1.25 -6.77
N LYS A 216 4.52 2.15 -7.67
CA LYS A 216 4.66 3.58 -7.39
C LYS A 216 3.35 4.20 -6.91
N TYR A 217 2.25 3.99 -7.65
CA TYR A 217 0.96 4.59 -7.33
C TYR A 217 0.30 3.98 -6.09
N LYS A 218 0.50 2.68 -5.86
CA LYS A 218 0.07 2.02 -4.62
C LYS A 218 0.74 2.64 -3.40
N GLU A 219 2.07 2.80 -3.44
CA GLU A 219 2.82 3.45 -2.35
C GLU A 219 2.37 4.91 -2.13
N GLU A 220 2.07 5.65 -3.21
CA GLU A 220 1.55 7.02 -3.12
C GLU A 220 0.17 7.08 -2.47
N ILE A 221 -0.75 6.17 -2.82
CA ILE A 221 -2.09 6.09 -2.23
C ILE A 221 -2.02 5.72 -0.75
N GLU A 222 -1.22 4.71 -0.38
CA GLU A 222 -1.06 4.31 1.02
C GLU A 222 -0.51 5.47 1.88
N LYS A 223 0.43 6.24 1.33
CA LYS A 223 0.97 7.43 1.99
C LYS A 223 -0.08 8.53 2.16
N ARG A 224 -0.87 8.81 1.11
CA ARG A 224 -1.92 9.83 1.16
C ARG A 224 -3.08 9.44 2.08
N ASP A 225 -3.51 8.18 2.07
CA ASP A 225 -4.54 7.67 3.00
C ASP A 225 -4.08 7.81 4.46
N SER A 226 -2.81 7.47 4.74
CA SER A 226 -2.23 7.65 6.07
C SER A 226 -2.20 9.11 6.50
N GLU A 227 -1.86 10.03 5.58
CA GLU A 227 -1.88 11.47 5.84
C GLU A 227 -3.31 12.00 6.07
N PHE A 228 -4.26 11.58 5.22
CA PHE A 228 -5.67 11.95 5.31
C PHE A 228 -6.24 11.59 6.69
N ARG A 229 -6.08 10.32 7.10
CA ARG A 229 -6.59 9.84 8.40
C ARG A 229 -5.96 10.58 9.58
N ARG A 230 -4.66 10.88 9.50
CA ARG A 230 -3.97 11.66 10.52
C ARG A 230 -4.56 13.07 10.64
N LEU A 231 -4.76 13.76 9.50
CA LEU A 231 -5.34 15.10 9.48
C LEU A 231 -6.79 15.08 9.98
N GLU A 232 -7.59 14.10 9.57
CA GLU A 232 -8.99 13.94 10.00
C GLU A 232 -9.10 13.79 11.53
N ILE A 233 -8.26 12.93 12.14
CA ILE A 233 -8.23 12.75 13.59
C ILE A 233 -7.89 14.06 14.30
N GLU A 234 -6.86 14.76 13.81
CA GLU A 234 -6.39 15.99 14.46
C GLU A 234 -7.39 17.14 14.30
N ILE A 235 -8.03 17.27 13.13
CA ILE A 235 -9.12 18.23 12.89
C ILE A 235 -10.28 17.95 13.85
N ARG A 236 -10.79 16.71 13.91
CA ARG A 236 -11.89 16.35 14.80
C ARG A 236 -11.58 16.59 16.27
N ARG A 237 -10.34 16.28 16.68
CA ARG A 237 -9.87 16.54 18.04
C ARG A 237 -9.93 18.04 18.36
N ARG A 238 -9.46 18.91 17.47
CA ARG A 238 -9.50 20.36 17.68
C ARG A 238 -10.90 20.96 17.57
N GLU A 239 -11.72 20.51 16.64
CA GLU A 239 -13.14 20.89 16.59
C GLU A 239 -13.84 20.58 17.92
N GLY A 240 -13.56 19.42 18.51
CA GLY A 240 -14.04 19.05 19.84
C GLY A 240 -13.57 20.00 20.95
N TYR A 241 -12.28 20.36 20.99
CA TYR A 241 -11.76 21.32 21.97
C TYR A 241 -12.34 22.73 21.81
N LEU A 242 -12.55 23.16 20.57
CA LEU A 242 -13.08 24.48 20.23
C LEU A 242 -14.62 24.54 20.31
N GLY A 243 -15.30 23.41 20.53
CA GLY A 243 -16.76 23.31 20.50
C GLY A 243 -17.36 23.63 19.13
N MET A 244 -16.58 23.44 18.06
CA MET A 244 -17.02 23.67 16.69
C MET A 244 -17.83 22.48 16.16
N PRO A 245 -18.83 22.70 15.29
CA PRO A 245 -19.54 21.61 14.66
C PRO A 245 -18.58 20.80 13.78
N CYS A 246 -18.60 19.47 13.93
CA CYS A 246 -17.81 18.58 13.11
C CYS A 246 -18.17 18.75 11.64
N ARG A 247 -17.21 19.16 10.81
CA ARG A 247 -17.43 19.18 9.36
C ARG A 247 -17.41 17.76 8.81
N GLU A 248 -18.30 17.47 7.87
CA GLU A 248 -18.19 16.27 7.07
C GLU A 248 -16.98 16.43 6.14
N ILE A 249 -16.01 15.52 6.28
CA ILE A 249 -14.82 15.48 5.43
C ILE A 249 -15.01 14.32 4.47
N GLU A 250 -15.14 14.63 3.19
CA GLU A 250 -15.23 13.61 2.15
C GLU A 250 -13.88 12.91 1.99
N MET A 251 -13.93 11.58 1.86
CA MET A 251 -12.75 10.74 1.64
C MET A 251 -12.29 10.86 0.20
N ASP A 252 -11.42 11.84 -0.04
CA ASP A 252 -10.79 12.12 -1.33
C ASP A 252 -9.27 12.30 -1.13
N LEU A 253 -8.47 11.58 -1.92
CA LEU A 253 -7.00 11.60 -1.85
C LEU A 253 -6.37 12.57 -2.87
N SER A 254 -7.20 13.41 -3.52
CA SER A 254 -6.73 14.49 -4.38
C SER A 254 -5.83 15.47 -3.62
N ASP A 255 -4.89 16.07 -4.34
CA ASP A 255 -4.00 17.09 -3.76
C ASP A 255 -4.79 18.31 -3.27
N GLY A 256 -5.90 18.64 -3.95
CA GLY A 256 -6.79 19.73 -3.55
C GLY A 256 -7.44 19.49 -2.19
N ASN A 257 -7.94 18.28 -1.94
CA ASN A 257 -8.58 17.95 -0.67
C ASN A 257 -7.57 17.92 0.49
N LEU A 258 -6.41 17.29 0.30
CA LEU A 258 -5.36 17.26 1.32
C LEU A 258 -4.88 18.68 1.68
N GLU A 259 -4.74 19.57 0.70
CA GLU A 259 -4.34 20.95 0.95
C GLU A 259 -5.43 21.75 1.69
N MET A 260 -6.70 21.50 1.36
CA MET A 260 -7.84 22.06 2.09
C MET A 260 -7.83 21.61 3.56
N MET A 261 -7.61 20.32 3.82
CA MET A 261 -7.51 19.78 5.17
C MET A 261 -6.34 20.37 5.95
N ARG A 262 -5.16 20.51 5.33
CA ARG A 262 -3.99 21.16 5.97
C ARG A 262 -4.27 22.62 6.32
N SER A 263 -4.89 23.36 5.40
CA SER A 263 -5.27 24.75 5.62
C SER A 263 -6.28 24.88 6.77
N TYR A 264 -7.25 23.97 6.83
CA TYR A 264 -8.24 23.96 7.90
C TYR A 264 -7.64 23.55 9.25
N GLU A 265 -6.76 22.55 9.28
CA GLU A 265 -6.01 22.17 10.48
C GLU A 265 -5.18 23.33 11.03
N SER A 266 -4.51 24.06 10.14
CA SER A 266 -3.73 25.25 10.50
C SER A 266 -4.60 26.38 11.03
N TYR A 267 -5.78 26.59 10.43
CA TYR A 267 -6.77 27.55 10.93
C TYR A 267 -7.23 27.19 12.35
N LEU A 268 -7.62 25.93 12.59
CA LEU A 268 -8.07 25.47 13.91
C LEU A 268 -6.96 25.60 14.96
N ARG A 269 -5.71 25.33 14.58
CA ARG A 269 -4.55 25.52 15.46
C ARG A 269 -4.38 26.99 15.83
N GLY A 270 -4.45 27.91 14.86
CA GLY A 270 -4.38 29.34 15.13
C GLY A 270 -5.53 29.84 16.01
N GLU A 271 -6.74 29.30 15.82
CA GLU A 271 -7.89 29.64 16.65
C GLU A 271 -7.75 29.13 18.09
N GLN A 272 -7.19 27.92 18.28
CA GLN A 272 -6.87 27.37 19.59
C GLN A 272 -5.83 28.23 20.33
N GLU A 273 -4.76 28.64 19.65
CA GLU A 273 -3.74 29.54 20.21
C GLU A 273 -4.35 30.90 20.59
N ARG A 274 -5.20 31.47 19.73
CA ARG A 274 -5.92 32.73 20.00
C ARG A 274 -6.78 32.65 21.25
N LEU A 275 -7.55 31.56 21.42
CA LEU A 275 -8.38 31.36 22.61
C LEU A 275 -7.53 31.15 23.87
N LEU A 276 -6.41 30.43 23.77
CA LEU A 276 -5.50 30.24 24.89
C LEU A 276 -4.89 31.57 25.34
N ASP A 277 -4.45 32.41 24.41
CA ASP A 277 -3.99 33.77 24.70
C ASP A 277 -5.08 34.64 25.34
N GLU A 278 -6.31 34.57 24.82
CA GLU A 278 -7.45 35.34 25.37
C GLU A 278 -7.77 34.91 26.81
N ILE A 279 -7.80 33.60 27.09
CA ILE A 279 -8.00 33.07 28.44
C ILE A 279 -6.84 33.45 29.35
N TYR A 280 -5.60 33.31 28.88
CA TYR A 280 -4.40 33.68 29.62
C TYR A 280 -4.43 35.14 30.03
N GLU A 281 -4.66 36.08 29.11
CA GLU A 281 -4.67 37.51 29.43
C GLU A 281 -5.85 37.89 30.35
N LYS A 282 -7.03 37.27 30.19
CA LYS A 282 -8.16 37.45 31.11
C LYS A 282 -7.82 36.99 32.52
N LYS A 283 -7.28 35.78 32.67
CA LYS A 283 -6.89 35.21 33.98
C LYS A 283 -5.75 36.00 34.60
N ARG A 284 -4.74 36.38 33.82
CA ARG A 284 -3.62 37.23 34.24
C ARG A 284 -4.11 38.58 34.76
N SER A 285 -5.02 39.23 34.04
CA SER A 285 -5.61 40.52 34.46
C SER A 285 -6.41 40.40 35.75
N LEU A 286 -7.21 39.33 35.89
CA LEU A 286 -7.96 39.05 37.11
C LEU A 286 -7.03 38.77 38.31
N LEU A 287 -6.01 37.94 38.10
CA LEU A 287 -5.02 37.62 39.13
C LEU A 287 -4.26 38.87 39.57
N LYS A 288 -3.82 39.71 38.63
CA LYS A 288 -3.17 40.99 38.93
C LYS A 288 -4.06 41.86 39.83
N GLY A 289 -5.32 42.03 39.45
CA GLY A 289 -6.28 42.80 40.25
C GLY A 289 -6.50 42.24 41.66
N LEU A 290 -6.45 40.91 41.84
CA LEU A 290 -6.53 40.28 43.16
C LEU A 290 -5.25 40.47 43.96
N VAL A 291 -4.09 40.19 43.37
CA VAL A 291 -2.77 40.32 44.00
C VAL A 291 -2.54 41.76 44.48
N ASP A 292 -2.94 42.76 43.69
CA ASP A 292 -2.87 44.18 44.06
C ASP A 292 -3.71 44.51 45.32
N VAL A 293 -4.84 43.80 45.56
CA VAL A 293 -5.64 43.98 46.80
C VAL A 293 -4.85 43.58 48.04
N PHE A 294 -4.10 42.48 47.94
CA PHE A 294 -3.31 41.93 49.04
C PHE A 294 -1.93 42.61 49.18
N GLY A 295 -1.48 43.34 48.16
CA GLY A 295 -0.16 44.00 48.15
C GLY A 295 1.00 43.02 47.98
N GLU A 296 0.75 41.89 47.31
CA GLU A 296 1.76 40.89 46.96
C GLU A 296 2.33 41.16 45.55
N ASP A 297 3.49 40.58 45.23
CA ASP A 297 4.06 40.65 43.88
C ASP A 297 3.50 39.53 42.99
N MET A 298 3.20 39.88 41.74
CA MET A 298 2.71 38.92 40.76
C MET A 298 3.82 37.95 40.33
N LYS A 299 3.54 36.65 40.35
CA LYS A 299 4.42 35.63 39.78
C LYS A 299 4.28 35.59 38.26
N ASP A 300 5.38 35.30 37.56
CA ASP A 300 5.37 35.06 36.12
C ASP A 300 4.93 33.63 35.83
N PHE A 301 3.80 33.49 35.15
CA PHE A 301 3.25 32.20 34.70
C PHE A 301 3.54 32.00 33.21
N THR A 302 3.84 30.77 32.81
CA THR A 302 4.02 30.39 31.40
C THR A 302 2.70 30.41 30.64
N LYS A 303 2.76 30.73 29.34
CA LYS A 303 1.61 30.69 28.43
C LYS A 303 1.31 29.25 27.96
N THR A 304 0.95 28.39 28.91
CA THR A 304 0.55 27.00 28.67
C THR A 304 -0.76 26.70 29.40
N GLU A 305 -1.43 25.60 29.04
CA GLU A 305 -2.64 25.16 29.76
C GLU A 305 -2.37 24.95 31.26
N GLU A 306 -1.21 24.37 31.60
CA GLU A 306 -0.75 24.20 32.98
C GLU A 306 -0.59 25.55 33.70
N GLY A 307 0.03 26.54 33.06
CA GLY A 307 0.17 27.89 33.63
C GLY A 307 -1.18 28.59 33.84
N ILE A 308 -2.16 28.38 32.95
CA ILE A 308 -3.53 28.88 33.12
C ILE A 308 -4.21 28.19 34.31
N GLN A 309 -4.02 26.89 34.48
CA GLN A 309 -4.59 26.14 35.60
C GLN A 309 -4.00 26.60 36.94
N GLU A 310 -2.68 26.81 37.02
CA GLU A 310 -2.03 27.36 38.20
C GLU A 310 -2.57 28.76 38.54
N MET A 311 -2.75 29.63 37.53
CA MET A 311 -3.39 30.93 37.71
C MET A 311 -4.83 30.77 38.24
N ALA A 312 -5.61 29.83 37.71
CA ALA A 312 -6.98 29.61 38.15
C ALA A 312 -7.07 29.14 39.62
N GLU A 313 -6.16 28.27 40.05
CA GLU A 313 -6.06 27.84 41.45
C GLU A 313 -5.68 28.99 42.37
N MET A 314 -4.73 29.84 41.94
CA MET A 314 -4.31 31.01 42.71
C MET A 314 -5.43 32.04 42.81
N ILE A 315 -6.13 32.31 41.72
CA ILE A 315 -7.33 33.16 41.69
C ILE A 315 -8.37 32.65 42.69
N SER A 316 -8.72 31.36 42.66
CA SER A 316 -9.69 30.77 43.58
C SER A 316 -9.25 30.90 45.05
N LYS A 317 -7.97 30.67 45.35
CA LYS A 317 -7.40 30.85 46.70
C LYS A 317 -7.44 32.30 47.17
N LEU A 318 -7.20 33.27 46.30
CA LEU A 318 -7.23 34.69 46.66
C LEU A 318 -8.67 35.23 46.75
N GLU A 319 -9.55 34.82 45.83
CA GLU A 319 -10.98 35.19 45.86
C GLU A 319 -11.65 34.74 47.15
N SER A 320 -11.40 33.52 47.61
CA SER A 320 -11.98 33.02 48.87
C SER A 320 -11.55 33.81 50.11
N LYS A 321 -10.36 34.44 50.07
CA LYS A 321 -9.83 35.28 51.16
C LYS A 321 -10.24 36.74 51.08
N LYS A 322 -10.62 37.21 49.88
CA LYS A 322 -10.74 38.63 49.53
C LYS A 322 -11.68 39.40 50.45
N ASP A 323 -12.90 38.90 50.66
CA ASP A 323 -13.93 39.67 51.36
C ASP A 323 -13.62 39.85 52.85
N LEU A 324 -13.10 38.79 53.49
CA LEU A 324 -12.65 38.85 54.88
C LEU A 324 -11.43 39.75 55.02
N PHE A 325 -10.46 39.63 54.11
CA PHE A 325 -9.28 40.50 54.10
C PHE A 325 -9.65 41.99 53.93
N LEU A 326 -10.53 42.32 52.97
CA LEU A 326 -11.02 43.69 52.75
C LEU A 326 -11.78 44.23 53.98
N SER A 327 -12.56 43.38 54.65
CA SER A 327 -13.28 43.75 55.87
C SER A 327 -12.32 44.07 57.02
N ILE A 328 -11.31 43.22 57.22
CA ILE A 328 -10.24 43.44 58.22
C ILE A 328 -9.46 44.71 57.88
N ARG A 329 -9.08 44.90 56.60
CA ARG A 329 -8.36 46.09 56.12
C ARG A 329 -9.16 47.36 56.36
N SER A 330 -10.44 47.39 56.01
CA SER A 330 -11.31 48.55 56.25
C SER A 330 -11.44 48.90 57.73
N LEU A 331 -11.58 47.90 58.60
CA LEU A 331 -11.61 48.16 60.05
C LEU A 331 -10.24 48.61 60.58
N ALA A 332 -9.15 48.06 60.06
CA ALA A 332 -7.79 48.48 60.42
C ALA A 332 -7.52 49.94 60.00
N GLU A 333 -7.96 50.35 58.81
CA GLU A 333 -7.89 51.74 58.35
C GLU A 333 -8.75 52.67 59.23
N LYS A 334 -10.01 52.30 59.51
CA LYS A 334 -10.88 53.06 60.44
C LYS A 334 -10.28 53.18 61.84
N ARG A 335 -9.62 52.12 62.31
CA ARG A 335 -8.91 52.11 63.59
C ARG A 335 -7.74 53.10 63.56
N GLU A 336 -6.90 53.05 62.53
CA GLU A 336 -5.76 53.94 62.37
C GLU A 336 -6.19 55.41 62.30
N GLU A 337 -7.25 55.71 61.56
CA GLU A 337 -7.88 57.05 61.54
C GLU A 337 -8.37 57.50 62.92
N LEU A 338 -9.04 56.60 63.66
CA LEU A 338 -9.55 56.92 65.00
C LEU A 338 -8.40 57.16 65.98
N ILE A 339 -7.35 56.35 65.95
CA ILE A 339 -6.15 56.53 66.76
C ILE A 339 -5.47 57.86 66.42
N SER A 340 -5.34 58.18 65.13
CA SER A 340 -4.78 59.47 64.69
C SER A 340 -5.58 60.64 65.26
N LYS A 341 -6.92 60.60 65.13
CA LYS A 341 -7.83 61.61 65.70
C LYS A 341 -7.72 61.69 67.23
N MET A 342 -7.58 60.56 67.92
CA MET A 342 -7.39 60.52 69.37
C MET A 342 -6.05 61.12 69.80
N ASN A 343 -4.96 60.86 69.07
CA ASN A 343 -3.65 61.45 69.32
C ASN A 343 -3.65 62.97 69.06
N GLU A 344 -4.26 63.42 67.96
CA GLU A 344 -4.44 64.84 67.65
C GLU A 344 -5.27 65.53 68.74
N PHE A 345 -6.35 64.88 69.17
CA PHE A 345 -7.18 65.36 70.26
C PHE A 345 -6.38 65.51 71.56
N GLU A 346 -5.55 64.53 71.96
CA GLU A 346 -4.78 64.63 73.20
C GLU A 346 -3.68 65.70 73.14
N LYS A 347 -3.09 65.96 71.96
CA LYS A 347 -2.19 67.11 71.75
C LYS A 347 -2.91 68.44 72.00
N ILE A 348 -4.15 68.57 71.50
CA ILE A 348 -4.99 69.76 71.72
C ILE A 348 -5.44 69.84 73.18
N ALA A 349 -5.78 68.70 73.77
CA ALA A 349 -6.26 68.58 75.14
C ALA A 349 -5.19 68.93 76.18
N SER A 350 -3.91 68.71 75.84
CA SER A 350 -2.75 69.00 76.67
C SER A 350 -2.30 70.48 76.63
N ASP A 351 -2.87 71.31 75.76
CA ASP A 351 -2.58 72.75 75.70
C ASP A 351 -3.23 73.49 76.89
N PRO A 352 -2.48 74.08 77.82
CA PRO A 352 -3.04 74.79 78.96
C PRO A 352 -3.88 76.02 78.57
N LYS A 353 -3.72 76.57 77.36
CA LYS A 353 -4.55 77.69 76.85
C LYS A 353 -5.97 77.27 76.46
N ARG A 354 -6.25 75.97 76.38
CA ARG A 354 -7.55 75.38 76.04
C ARG A 354 -8.67 75.75 77.02
N LEU A 355 -8.34 75.88 78.31
CA LEU A 355 -9.30 76.19 79.37
C LEU A 355 -9.91 77.60 79.25
N PHE A 356 -9.31 78.48 78.44
CA PHE A 356 -9.81 79.83 78.17
C PHE A 356 -10.67 79.92 76.90
N ARG A 357 -10.98 78.78 76.24
CA ARG A 357 -11.85 78.70 75.05
C ARG A 357 -13.31 78.45 75.41
N SER A 358 -14.20 78.49 74.40
CA SER A 358 -15.66 78.31 74.54
C SER A 358 -16.05 77.04 75.30
N SER A 359 -17.02 77.14 76.22
CA SER A 359 -17.55 76.01 77.00
C SER A 359 -18.20 74.93 76.14
N LEU A 360 -18.73 75.28 74.96
CA LEU A 360 -19.24 74.33 73.98
C LEU A 360 -18.15 73.42 73.43
N GLN A 361 -16.93 73.95 73.26
CA GLN A 361 -15.78 73.17 72.82
C GLN A 361 -15.42 72.11 73.87
N LEU A 362 -15.32 72.49 75.15
CA LEU A 362 -15.04 71.56 76.25
C LEU A 362 -16.08 70.43 76.36
N LEU A 363 -17.36 70.74 76.14
CA LEU A 363 -18.43 69.72 76.13
C LEU A 363 -18.35 68.78 74.93
N SER A 364 -18.02 69.30 73.74
CA SER A 364 -17.81 68.47 72.54
C SER A 364 -16.59 67.56 72.68
N GLU A 365 -15.54 68.04 73.33
CA GLU A 365 -14.33 67.30 73.64
C GLU A 365 -14.59 66.18 74.66
N GLU A 366 -15.40 66.45 75.68
CA GLU A 366 -15.81 65.45 76.65
C GLU A 366 -16.72 64.38 76.02
N LYS A 367 -17.63 64.77 75.12
CA LYS A 367 -18.41 63.82 74.31
C LYS A 367 -17.53 62.96 73.40
N PHE A 368 -16.50 63.54 72.80
CA PHE A 368 -15.53 62.79 72.01
C PHE A 368 -14.75 61.80 72.87
N ARG A 369 -14.23 62.20 74.03
CA ARG A 369 -13.56 61.28 74.98
C ARG A 369 -14.45 60.11 75.39
N ASN A 370 -15.70 60.40 75.75
CA ASN A 370 -16.66 59.40 76.20
C ASN A 370 -17.11 58.44 75.09
N SER A 371 -16.90 58.77 73.82
CA SER A 371 -17.29 57.93 72.67
C SER A 371 -16.12 57.29 71.92
N ALA A 372 -14.98 57.98 71.80
CA ALA A 372 -13.83 57.55 71.00
C ALA A 372 -13.18 56.28 71.55
N TYR A 373 -12.96 56.20 72.87
CA TYR A 373 -12.33 55.02 73.46
C TYR A 373 -13.24 53.78 73.43
N PRO A 374 -14.53 53.85 73.81
CA PRO A 374 -15.46 52.73 73.60
C PRO A 374 -15.58 52.31 72.13
N ASN A 375 -15.57 53.25 71.19
CA ASN A 375 -15.60 52.93 69.76
C ASN A 375 -14.31 52.26 69.29
N LEU A 376 -13.15 52.67 69.81
CA LEU A 376 -11.87 52.03 69.51
C LEU A 376 -11.87 50.56 69.97
N ILE A 377 -12.32 50.29 71.20
CA ILE A 377 -12.48 48.92 71.72
C ILE A 377 -13.41 48.12 70.80
N ARG A 378 -14.57 48.68 70.43
CA ARG A 378 -15.53 47.99 69.55
C ARG A 378 -14.94 47.64 68.18
N ILE A 379 -14.14 48.55 67.60
CA ILE A 379 -13.45 48.29 66.33
C ILE A 379 -12.39 47.21 66.52
N GLU A 380 -11.60 47.25 67.59
CA GLU A 380 -10.57 46.26 67.89
C GLU A 380 -11.15 44.87 68.16
N GLU A 381 -12.23 44.77 68.92
CA GLU A 381 -12.99 43.52 69.11
C GLU A 381 -13.54 42.98 67.78
N ALA A 382 -14.06 43.85 66.91
CA ALA A 382 -14.54 43.46 65.60
C ALA A 382 -13.40 42.96 64.69
N ILE A 383 -12.22 43.60 64.75
CA ILE A 383 -11.01 43.13 64.05
C ILE A 383 -10.60 41.76 64.57
N PHE A 384 -10.54 41.54 65.90
CA PHE A 384 -10.17 40.23 66.44
C PHE A 384 -11.16 39.13 66.05
N LYS A 385 -12.47 39.40 66.05
CA LYS A 385 -13.47 38.43 65.58
C LYS A 385 -13.29 38.05 64.11
N LEU A 386 -13.03 39.03 63.24
CA LEU A 386 -12.76 38.76 61.83
C LEU A 386 -11.40 38.08 61.62
N LEU A 387 -10.41 38.37 62.46
CA LEU A 387 -9.13 37.67 62.46
C LEU A 387 -9.28 36.22 62.91
N ASP A 388 -10.11 35.93 63.92
CA ASP A 388 -10.42 34.56 64.31
C ASP A 388 -11.04 33.79 63.14
N GLU A 389 -12.06 34.38 62.49
CA GLU A 389 -12.70 33.77 61.31
C GLU A 389 -11.72 33.58 60.13
N TYR A 390 -10.82 34.54 59.91
CA TYR A 390 -9.81 34.46 58.87
C TYR A 390 -8.75 33.39 59.18
N GLU A 391 -8.25 33.36 60.41
CA GLU A 391 -7.20 32.43 60.86
C GLU A 391 -7.69 30.98 60.89
N ASP A 392 -8.92 30.76 61.31
CA ASP A 392 -9.55 29.44 61.31
C ASP A 392 -9.69 28.88 59.88
N ARG A 393 -9.95 29.74 58.89
CA ARG A 393 -10.19 29.33 57.50
C ARG A 393 -8.94 29.30 56.64
N PHE A 394 -8.01 30.22 56.85
CA PHE A 394 -6.92 30.50 55.91
C PHE A 394 -5.54 30.55 56.55
N GLY A 395 -5.47 30.43 57.88
CA GLY A 395 -4.24 30.60 58.64
C GLY A 395 -3.90 32.06 58.93
N LYS A 396 -2.71 32.28 59.51
CA LYS A 396 -2.29 33.58 60.06
C LYS A 396 -2.26 34.70 59.01
N LEU A 397 -2.81 35.86 59.37
CA LEU A 397 -2.69 37.06 58.56
C LEU A 397 -1.34 37.75 58.81
N ILE A 398 -0.49 37.78 57.79
CA ILE A 398 0.81 38.45 57.84
C ILE A 398 0.69 39.84 57.20
N LYS A 399 1.06 40.89 57.93
CA LYS A 399 1.14 42.27 57.44
C LYS A 399 2.58 42.76 57.60
N ASN A 400 3.21 43.22 56.52
CA ASN A 400 4.62 43.70 56.51
C ASN A 400 5.62 42.70 57.13
N GLY A 401 5.43 41.40 56.88
CA GLY A 401 6.30 40.34 57.41
C GLY A 401 6.08 39.99 58.89
N MET A 402 5.08 40.57 59.56
CA MET A 402 4.73 40.26 60.95
C MET A 402 3.30 39.76 61.09
N ASP A 403 3.07 38.89 62.07
CA ASP A 403 1.74 38.43 62.47
C ASP A 403 0.89 39.62 62.93
N PHE A 404 -0.15 39.95 62.15
CA PHE A 404 -0.96 41.14 62.37
C PHE A 404 -1.70 41.09 63.70
N ARG A 405 -2.22 39.91 64.08
CA ARG A 405 -2.93 39.69 65.34
C ARG A 405 -2.01 39.92 66.53
N ARG A 406 -0.79 39.39 66.47
CA ARG A 406 0.24 39.60 67.49
C ARG A 406 0.63 41.07 67.59
N SER A 407 0.94 41.71 66.46
CA SER A 407 1.30 43.12 66.40
C SER A 407 0.19 44.02 66.98
N LEU A 408 -1.07 43.72 66.67
CA LEU A 408 -2.23 44.43 67.19
C LEU A 408 -2.35 44.30 68.71
N ARG A 409 -2.17 43.08 69.25
CA ARG A 409 -2.22 42.81 70.68
C ARG A 409 -1.10 43.53 71.44
N GLU A 410 0.13 43.43 70.96
CA GLU A 410 1.30 44.11 71.56
C GLU A 410 1.13 45.63 71.53
N GLU A 411 0.52 46.19 70.48
CA GLU A 411 0.19 47.61 70.42
C GLU A 411 -0.84 47.99 71.49
N ILE A 412 -1.94 47.24 71.60
CA ILE A 412 -3.02 47.49 72.58
C ILE A 412 -2.50 47.39 74.02
N GLU A 413 -1.73 46.35 74.33
CA GLU A 413 -1.14 46.13 75.67
C GLU A 413 -0.13 47.22 76.04
N SER A 414 0.54 47.82 75.04
CA SER A 414 1.49 48.91 75.26
C SER A 414 0.84 50.29 75.51
N ARG A 415 -0.49 50.41 75.43
CA ARG A 415 -1.20 51.68 75.67
C ARG A 415 -1.44 51.89 77.15
N VAL A 416 -1.07 53.07 77.65
CA VAL A 416 -1.47 53.50 78.99
C VAL A 416 -2.82 54.20 78.89
N VAL A 417 -3.88 53.49 79.26
CA VAL A 417 -5.24 54.05 79.28
C VAL A 417 -5.63 54.33 80.73
N ASN A 418 -5.77 55.61 81.07
CA ASN A 418 -6.42 56.02 82.31
C ASN A 418 -7.79 56.63 81.97
N LYS A 419 -8.76 56.60 82.88
CA LYS A 419 -10.14 57.11 82.65
C LYS A 419 -10.21 58.57 82.13
N THR A 420 -9.10 59.30 82.16
CA THR A 420 -8.97 60.72 81.79
C THR A 420 -7.95 61.04 80.70
N VAL A 421 -7.08 60.09 80.28
CA VAL A 421 -5.99 60.35 79.32
C VAL A 421 -5.69 59.11 78.47
N PHE A 422 -5.66 59.28 77.15
CA PHE A 422 -5.11 58.30 76.20
C PHE A 422 -3.65 58.66 75.87
N ILE A 423 -2.71 57.73 76.10
CA ILE A 423 -1.30 57.92 75.72
C ILE A 423 -0.89 56.80 74.77
N GLY A 424 -0.67 57.14 73.50
CA GLY A 424 -0.05 56.24 72.51
C GLY A 424 1.47 56.15 72.68
N ARG A 425 2.11 55.16 72.04
CA ARG A 425 3.57 54.89 72.11
C ARG A 425 4.47 56.13 71.94
N PHE A 426 4.02 57.15 71.21
CA PHE A 426 4.80 58.37 70.93
C PHE A 426 4.75 59.45 72.02
N ASP A 427 3.94 59.29 73.07
CA ASP A 427 3.76 60.30 74.12
C ASP A 427 4.02 59.75 75.54
N SER A 428 4.95 58.80 75.69
CA SER A 428 5.42 58.40 77.02
C SER A 428 6.01 59.61 77.77
N PRO A 429 5.47 60.01 78.94
CA PRO A 429 6.03 61.09 79.73
C PRO A 429 7.18 60.54 80.60
N SER A 430 8.20 59.94 79.98
CA SER A 430 9.46 59.66 80.68
C SER A 430 10.35 60.90 80.63
N ARG A 431 9.94 61.95 81.35
CA ARG A 431 10.87 62.97 81.82
C ARG A 431 11.84 62.27 82.79
N LYS A 432 13.06 61.98 82.34
CA LYS A 432 14.18 61.71 83.24
C LYS A 432 14.22 62.83 84.29
N ARG A 433 13.97 62.49 85.56
CA ARG A 433 14.29 63.36 86.69
C ARG A 433 15.57 62.82 87.33
N ARG A 434 16.60 63.65 87.20
CA ARG A 434 17.97 63.57 87.68
C ARG A 434 18.90 62.65 86.92
#